data_AF-A0A3N5G3B0-F1
#
_entry.id   AF-A0A3N5G3B0-F1
#
_cell.length_a   1.000
_cell.length_b   1.000
_cell.length_c   1.000
_cell.angle_alpha   90.00
_cell.angle_beta   90.00
_cell.angle_gamma   90.00
#
_symmetry.space_group_name_H-M   'P 1'
#
loop_
_entity.id
_entity.type
_entity.pdbx_description
1 polymer ?
#
loop_
_entity_poly.entity_id
_entity_poly.type
_entity_poly.pdbx_seq_one_letter_code
_entity_poly.pdbx_strand_id
1 'polypeptide(L)'
;MKRTHLSAIVMFSLVVTLLFNNVTDAKAAQGVTAHPFGNPAGCSSAAPADQTPAALLANVQAALGDSVNLAERRQYYIWNGALGSMVNVKDDPFVFEFVFNEYQHPLTYRGDKVATTFLNNGFVVWFRAYGGDFRLLAVPLTAGVLASPWAQYVSAYWQKNGQPADDKIYPVMKKLPCHWVVDQGYVSNETLGEMFSFDYRIPAYLADGRQYLASTCKEAYRISQEKLGYWDATSMCGPLAWTIMKDVNGFPYRIGSWYASADAFTAANPKWNGQPWGSFDPETFDLTHTEKSMPGYDFAKYGNLYPGDVVYSYSTLYKAENDQHFDHIFLVAGLGEKGERLSISNMVRNSPYDDCSIDKIVLYTPGDRETGVINHEWNGFGFGQTGTSGFDIFRWKWVSYHIDGAALNYTVRPGDTLETIAFDWKISPESIASANRLPLDTQLEPGQNISLPALEPFTPQPANIISQG
;
A
#
# COMPACT_ATOMS: atom_id res chain seq x y z
N MET A 1 -66.94 35.21 38.17
CA MET A 1 -68.35 35.00 37.75
C MET A 1 -68.55 35.62 36.36
N LYS A 2 -69.42 35.02 35.51
CA LYS A 2 -70.23 35.60 34.39
C LYS A 2 -69.50 36.46 33.31
N ARG A 3 -69.60 36.22 31.99
CA ARG A 3 -70.76 36.02 31.06
C ARG A 3 -71.61 37.29 30.86
N THR A 4 -72.21 37.64 29.70
CA THR A 4 -72.28 37.13 28.29
C THR A 4 -72.98 38.23 27.42
N HIS A 5 -73.05 38.24 26.08
CA HIS A 5 -72.56 37.36 24.99
C HIS A 5 -71.69 38.23 24.02
N LEU A 6 -71.58 38.20 22.68
CA LEU A 6 -72.09 37.47 21.48
C LEU A 6 -70.87 37.28 20.53
N SER A 7 -70.73 36.36 19.55
CA SER A 7 -71.56 35.39 18.81
C SER A 7 -72.33 35.90 17.56
N ALA A 8 -72.38 35.24 16.39
CA ALA A 8 -71.59 34.16 15.74
C ALA A 8 -72.18 33.89 14.31
N ILE A 9 -71.74 32.82 13.61
CA ILE A 9 -72.37 32.16 12.42
C ILE A 9 -72.17 32.98 11.10
N VAL A 10 -71.83 32.46 9.90
CA VAL A 10 -72.07 31.25 9.06
C VAL A 10 -70.79 30.95 8.24
N MET A 11 -70.35 29.78 7.73
CA MET A 11 -70.45 28.30 7.90
C MET A 11 -69.16 27.72 7.23
N PHE A 12 -68.57 26.53 7.45
CA PHE A 12 -68.93 25.29 8.18
C PHE A 12 -69.55 24.11 7.37
N SER A 13 -68.85 23.63 6.32
CA SER A 13 -68.98 22.28 5.69
C SER A 13 -67.84 22.04 4.68
N LEU A 14 -67.32 20.83 4.41
CA LEU A 14 -67.50 19.50 5.02
C LEU A 14 -66.18 18.68 4.84
N VAL A 15 -65.92 17.69 5.69
CA VAL A 15 -64.75 16.78 5.58
C VAL A 15 -65.08 15.58 4.68
N VAL A 16 -64.24 15.30 3.67
CA VAL A 16 -64.16 13.99 2.99
C VAL A 16 -62.70 13.59 2.69
N THR A 17 -62.41 12.35 3.06
CA THR A 17 -61.35 11.39 2.70
C THR A 17 -60.35 11.67 1.57
N LEU A 18 -59.15 11.07 1.70
CA LEU A 18 -58.13 10.90 0.65
C LEU A 18 -58.71 10.37 -0.68
N LEU A 19 -58.03 10.64 -1.80
CA LEU A 19 -57.25 9.62 -2.56
C LEU A 19 -56.57 10.19 -3.83
N PHE A 20 -55.38 9.67 -4.10
CA PHE A 20 -54.62 9.62 -5.37
C PHE A 20 -54.18 10.88 -6.15
N ASN A 21 -52.91 10.80 -6.56
CA ASN A 21 -52.29 11.30 -7.80
C ASN A 21 -52.22 12.82 -8.07
N ASN A 22 -51.02 13.37 -7.85
CA ASN A 22 -50.25 13.95 -8.96
C ASN A 22 -48.75 13.75 -8.70
N VAL A 23 -48.19 12.67 -9.24
CA VAL A 23 -46.73 12.42 -9.31
C VAL A 23 -46.32 12.41 -10.78
N THR A 24 -46.03 13.59 -11.30
CA THR A 24 -45.26 13.84 -12.54
C THR A 24 -44.68 15.25 -12.46
N ASP A 25 -43.60 15.50 -13.20
CA ASP A 25 -42.91 16.80 -13.35
C ASP A 25 -42.02 17.27 -12.18
N ALA A 26 -41.32 16.31 -11.56
CA ALA A 26 -40.09 16.55 -10.80
C ALA A 26 -38.97 15.56 -11.21
N LYS A 27 -38.69 15.45 -12.52
CA LYS A 27 -37.70 14.50 -13.09
C LYS A 27 -36.75 15.13 -14.12
N ALA A 28 -36.17 16.27 -13.76
CA ALA A 28 -35.22 17.01 -14.60
C ALA A 28 -34.08 17.68 -13.79
N ALA A 29 -33.59 17.01 -12.75
CA ALA A 29 -32.33 17.34 -12.08
C ALA A 29 -31.60 16.02 -11.80
N GLN A 30 -30.61 15.69 -12.63
CA GLN A 30 -29.74 14.54 -12.37
C GLN A 30 -28.79 14.95 -11.25
N GLY A 31 -28.93 14.32 -10.07
CA GLY A 31 -27.97 14.47 -9.00
C GLY A 31 -26.65 13.82 -9.41
N VAL A 32 -25.57 14.59 -9.39
CA VAL A 32 -24.21 14.06 -9.56
C VAL A 32 -23.93 13.11 -8.39
N THR A 33 -23.55 11.87 -8.69
CA THR A 33 -23.08 10.91 -7.69
C THR A 33 -21.78 11.45 -7.09
N ALA A 34 -21.82 11.92 -5.85
CA ALA A 34 -20.61 12.38 -5.17
C ALA A 34 -19.74 11.16 -4.83
N HIS A 35 -18.68 10.92 -5.59
CA HIS A 35 -17.74 9.83 -5.35
C HIS A 35 -16.78 10.17 -4.19
N PRO A 36 -16.33 9.20 -3.39
CA PRO A 36 -15.47 9.43 -2.22
C PRO A 36 -14.01 9.74 -2.58
N PHE A 37 -13.59 9.47 -3.82
CA PHE A 37 -12.25 9.70 -4.35
C PHE A 37 -12.34 10.20 -5.80
N GLY A 38 -11.30 10.88 -6.31
CA GLY A 38 -11.19 11.30 -7.72
C GLY A 38 -11.25 10.14 -8.73
N ASN A 39 -11.53 10.44 -10.00
CA ASN A 39 -11.53 9.42 -11.07
C ASN A 39 -10.07 9.06 -11.41
N PRO A 40 -9.64 7.79 -11.32
CA PRO A 40 -8.24 7.41 -11.53
C PRO A 40 -7.72 7.79 -12.92
N ALA A 41 -6.48 8.29 -12.99
CA ALA A 41 -5.94 8.84 -14.23
C ALA A 41 -5.95 7.81 -15.37
N GLY A 42 -6.54 8.19 -16.50
CA GLY A 42 -6.77 7.32 -17.66
C GLY A 42 -8.01 6.43 -17.56
N CYS A 43 -8.90 6.62 -16.58
CA CYS A 43 -10.28 6.18 -16.65
C CYS A 43 -11.09 7.06 -17.61
N SER A 44 -12.07 6.48 -18.29
CA SER A 44 -13.09 7.26 -19.00
C SER A 44 -14.06 7.93 -18.01
N SER A 45 -14.62 9.08 -18.41
CA SER A 45 -15.65 9.82 -17.64
C SER A 45 -17.06 9.20 -17.74
N ALA A 46 -17.22 8.17 -18.57
CA ALA A 46 -18.41 7.36 -18.71
C ALA A 46 -18.01 5.91 -19.03
N ALA A 47 -18.93 4.96 -18.86
CA ALA A 47 -18.67 3.57 -19.24
C ALA A 47 -18.43 3.44 -20.77
N PRO A 48 -17.58 2.49 -21.23
CA PRO A 48 -17.31 2.29 -22.65
C PRO A 48 -18.59 2.12 -23.50
N ALA A 49 -18.61 2.65 -24.72
CA ALA A 49 -19.80 2.60 -25.57
C ALA A 49 -20.14 1.17 -26.03
N ASP A 50 -19.13 0.32 -26.21
CA ASP A 50 -19.25 -1.12 -26.36
C ASP A 50 -18.68 -1.80 -25.11
N GLN A 51 -19.55 -2.46 -24.35
CA GLN A 51 -19.23 -3.24 -23.14
C GLN A 51 -19.31 -4.75 -23.40
N THR A 52 -19.07 -5.21 -24.64
CA THR A 52 -18.73 -6.61 -24.86
C THR A 52 -17.33 -6.89 -24.30
N PRO A 53 -17.11 -8.04 -23.63
CA PRO A 53 -15.78 -8.40 -23.11
C PRO A 53 -14.66 -8.41 -24.16
N ALA A 54 -15.00 -8.66 -25.44
CA ALA A 54 -14.06 -8.55 -26.56
C ALA A 54 -13.65 -7.09 -26.85
N ALA A 55 -14.59 -6.14 -26.84
CA ALA A 55 -14.28 -4.72 -27.00
C ALA A 55 -13.48 -4.18 -25.81
N LEU A 56 -13.85 -4.54 -24.58
CA LEU A 56 -13.08 -4.16 -23.39
C LEU A 56 -11.64 -4.69 -23.45
N LEU A 57 -11.43 -5.94 -23.86
CA LEU A 57 -10.08 -6.49 -24.04
C LEU A 57 -9.30 -5.80 -25.17
N ALA A 58 -9.97 -5.43 -26.27
CA ALA A 58 -9.34 -4.68 -27.36
C ALA A 58 -8.85 -3.29 -26.89
N ASN A 59 -9.61 -2.62 -26.03
CA ASN A 59 -9.20 -1.35 -25.42
C ASN A 59 -7.97 -1.52 -24.52
N VAL A 60 -7.92 -2.59 -23.71
CA VAL A 60 -6.70 -2.93 -22.92
C VAL A 60 -5.51 -3.17 -23.84
N GLN A 61 -5.68 -3.96 -24.92
CA GLN A 61 -4.59 -4.23 -25.87
C GLN A 61 -4.08 -2.94 -26.54
N ALA A 62 -4.97 -2.02 -26.90
CA ALA A 62 -4.60 -0.72 -27.46
C ALA A 62 -3.82 0.15 -26.44
N ALA A 63 -4.24 0.16 -25.17
CA ALA A 63 -3.60 0.95 -24.11
C ALA A 63 -2.27 0.36 -23.61
N LEU A 64 -2.06 -0.95 -23.71
CA LEU A 64 -0.75 -1.59 -23.49
C LEU A 64 0.21 -1.40 -24.69
N GLY A 65 -0.36 -1.26 -25.90
CA GLY A 65 0.38 -1.18 -27.16
C GLY A 65 1.21 -2.44 -27.46
N ASP A 66 2.08 -2.33 -28.45
CA ASP A 66 2.89 -3.45 -28.97
C ASP A 66 3.87 -4.05 -27.94
N SER A 67 4.04 -3.41 -26.78
CA SER A 67 4.89 -3.90 -25.69
C SER A 67 4.37 -5.18 -25.01
N VAL A 68 3.08 -5.49 -25.14
CA VAL A 68 2.44 -6.68 -24.56
C VAL A 68 1.40 -7.23 -25.53
N ASN A 69 1.69 -8.35 -26.21
CA ASN A 69 0.67 -9.11 -26.94
C ASN A 69 -0.15 -9.98 -25.98
N LEU A 70 -1.42 -9.64 -25.77
CA LEU A 70 -2.34 -10.40 -24.91
C LEU A 70 -2.82 -11.70 -25.56
N ALA A 71 -2.90 -11.76 -26.89
CA ALA A 71 -3.33 -12.96 -27.61
C ALA A 71 -2.31 -14.10 -27.49
N GLU A 72 -1.01 -13.79 -27.53
CA GLU A 72 0.08 -14.76 -27.30
C GLU A 72 0.14 -15.26 -25.86
N ARG A 73 -0.25 -14.44 -24.88
CA ARG A 73 -0.22 -14.77 -23.45
C ARG A 73 -1.46 -15.53 -22.97
N ARG A 74 -2.52 -15.57 -23.79
CA ARG A 74 -3.87 -16.06 -23.44
C ARG A 74 -3.87 -17.49 -22.93
N GLN A 75 -4.45 -17.69 -21.74
CA GLN A 75 -4.76 -19.02 -21.20
C GLN A 75 -6.23 -19.38 -21.47
N TYR A 76 -6.46 -20.63 -21.86
CA TYR A 76 -7.80 -21.16 -22.16
C TYR A 76 -8.29 -22.23 -21.18
N TYR A 77 -7.41 -22.76 -20.34
CA TYR A 77 -7.77 -23.62 -19.21
C TYR A 77 -7.42 -22.87 -17.93
N ILE A 78 -8.44 -22.40 -17.21
CA ILE A 78 -8.34 -21.52 -16.05
C ILE A 78 -8.88 -22.27 -14.83
N TRP A 79 -8.09 -22.33 -13.76
CA TRP A 79 -8.57 -22.83 -12.46
C TRP A 79 -9.69 -21.93 -11.94
N ASN A 80 -10.81 -22.52 -11.53
CA ASN A 80 -11.82 -21.82 -10.74
C ASN A 80 -11.91 -22.49 -9.36
N GLY A 81 -11.38 -21.81 -8.34
CA GLY A 81 -11.35 -22.33 -6.97
C GLY A 81 -12.74 -22.58 -6.38
N ALA A 82 -13.73 -21.73 -6.70
CA ALA A 82 -15.12 -21.93 -6.26
C ALA A 82 -15.78 -23.20 -6.87
N LEU A 83 -15.29 -23.66 -8.02
CA LEU A 83 -15.69 -24.93 -8.66
C LEU A 83 -14.71 -26.08 -8.36
N GLY A 84 -13.63 -25.83 -7.62
CA GLY A 84 -12.56 -26.80 -7.34
C GLY A 84 -11.96 -27.46 -8.59
N SER A 85 -11.98 -26.80 -9.75
CA SER A 85 -11.70 -27.46 -11.04
C SER A 85 -11.15 -26.51 -12.12
N MET A 86 -10.51 -27.10 -13.14
CA MET A 86 -10.05 -26.40 -14.35
C MET A 86 -11.21 -26.24 -15.34
N VAL A 87 -11.54 -24.99 -15.68
CA VAL A 87 -12.59 -24.64 -16.65
C VAL A 87 -11.96 -24.36 -18.02
N ASN A 88 -12.54 -24.88 -19.09
CA ASN A 88 -12.23 -24.44 -20.46
C ASN A 88 -13.01 -23.15 -20.76
N VAL A 89 -12.28 -22.05 -20.90
CA VAL A 89 -12.82 -20.69 -21.03
C VAL A 89 -12.66 -20.11 -22.44
N LYS A 90 -12.44 -20.96 -23.44
CA LYS A 90 -12.25 -20.50 -24.84
C LYS A 90 -13.41 -19.64 -25.33
N ASP A 91 -14.62 -20.06 -24.99
CA ASP A 91 -15.88 -19.45 -25.40
C ASP A 91 -16.66 -18.87 -24.19
N ASP A 92 -15.99 -18.72 -23.03
CA ASP A 92 -16.54 -18.07 -21.82
C ASP A 92 -16.22 -16.56 -21.86
N PRO A 93 -17.23 -15.68 -21.96
CA PRO A 93 -17.01 -14.23 -22.05
C PRO A 93 -16.67 -13.58 -20.71
N PHE A 94 -16.86 -14.28 -19.57
CA PHE A 94 -16.77 -13.69 -18.23
C PHE A 94 -15.40 -13.84 -17.55
N VAL A 95 -14.37 -14.32 -18.26
CA VAL A 95 -13.04 -14.49 -17.67
C VAL A 95 -11.89 -14.44 -18.67
N PHE A 96 -10.80 -13.85 -18.24
CA PHE A 96 -9.55 -13.83 -18.97
C PHE A 96 -8.37 -14.17 -18.06
N GLU A 97 -7.41 -14.95 -18.55
CA GLU A 97 -6.11 -15.11 -17.90
C GLU A 97 -4.99 -15.00 -18.92
N PHE A 98 -3.88 -14.40 -18.48
CA PHE A 98 -2.68 -14.13 -19.27
C PHE A 98 -1.42 -14.47 -18.46
N VAL A 99 -0.39 -15.00 -19.11
CA VAL A 99 0.91 -15.29 -18.50
C VAL A 99 1.80 -14.04 -18.47
N PHE A 100 2.39 -13.77 -17.31
CA PHE A 100 3.26 -12.63 -17.03
C PHE A 100 4.44 -13.04 -16.12
N ASN A 101 5.16 -14.11 -16.51
CA ASN A 101 6.27 -14.66 -15.73
C ASN A 101 7.44 -13.67 -15.55
N GLU A 102 7.52 -12.60 -16.33
CA GLU A 102 8.48 -11.50 -16.12
C GLU A 102 8.11 -10.54 -14.98
N TYR A 103 6.89 -10.67 -14.41
CA TYR A 103 6.42 -9.95 -13.23
C TYR A 103 6.34 -10.85 -11.98
N GLN A 104 6.90 -12.07 -12.01
CA GLN A 104 7.01 -12.89 -10.81
C GLN A 104 7.92 -12.22 -9.76
N HIS A 105 7.83 -12.64 -8.49
CA HIS A 105 8.73 -12.17 -7.43
C HIS A 105 10.21 -12.31 -7.85
N PRO A 106 11.05 -11.28 -7.69
CA PRO A 106 10.81 -10.02 -6.97
C PRO A 106 10.06 -8.94 -7.77
N LEU A 107 9.98 -9.05 -9.09
CA LEU A 107 9.56 -8.00 -10.03
C LEU A 107 8.05 -7.72 -10.11
N THR A 108 7.30 -8.05 -9.05
CA THR A 108 5.83 -7.93 -8.98
C THR A 108 5.30 -6.52 -9.22
N TYR A 109 6.07 -5.49 -8.85
CA TYR A 109 5.73 -4.09 -9.13
C TYR A 109 5.51 -3.78 -10.63
N ARG A 110 6.14 -4.55 -11.54
CA ARG A 110 5.97 -4.37 -12.99
C ARG A 110 4.56 -4.73 -13.47
N GLY A 111 3.83 -5.53 -12.69
CA GLY A 111 2.42 -5.81 -12.92
C GLY A 111 1.50 -4.59 -12.69
N ASP A 112 1.95 -3.53 -12.00
CA ASP A 112 1.11 -2.38 -11.65
C ASP A 112 0.48 -1.70 -12.87
N LYS A 113 1.29 -1.38 -13.89
CA LYS A 113 0.82 -0.76 -15.14
C LYS A 113 -0.25 -1.61 -15.81
N VAL A 114 -0.01 -2.92 -15.93
CA VAL A 114 -0.91 -3.84 -16.64
C VAL A 114 -2.22 -4.01 -15.87
N ALA A 115 -2.16 -4.28 -14.55
CA ALA A 115 -3.36 -4.37 -13.72
C ALA A 115 -4.20 -3.08 -13.78
N THR A 116 -3.55 -1.92 -13.69
CA THR A 116 -4.21 -0.61 -13.81
C THR A 116 -4.85 -0.41 -15.18
N THR A 117 -4.20 -0.86 -16.26
CA THR A 117 -4.76 -0.76 -17.62
C THR A 117 -6.00 -1.64 -17.79
N PHE A 118 -6.02 -2.84 -17.20
CA PHE A 118 -7.23 -3.67 -17.13
C PHE A 118 -8.34 -3.01 -16.28
N LEU A 119 -8.02 -2.46 -15.10
CA LEU A 119 -8.99 -1.78 -14.23
C LEU A 119 -9.64 -0.57 -14.90
N ASN A 120 -8.83 0.31 -15.52
CA ASN A 120 -9.30 1.49 -16.24
C ASN A 120 -10.24 1.15 -17.41
N ASN A 121 -10.14 -0.07 -17.95
CA ASN A 121 -10.96 -0.58 -19.05
C ASN A 121 -12.07 -1.56 -18.59
N GLY A 122 -12.43 -1.55 -17.30
CA GLY A 122 -13.61 -2.26 -16.81
C GLY A 122 -13.39 -3.74 -16.49
N PHE A 123 -12.27 -4.10 -15.88
CA PHE A 123 -12.04 -5.44 -15.34
C PHE A 123 -11.67 -5.38 -13.86
N VAL A 124 -12.14 -6.33 -13.03
CA VAL A 124 -11.44 -6.63 -11.76
C VAL A 124 -10.26 -7.56 -12.06
N VAL A 125 -9.17 -7.40 -11.31
CA VAL A 125 -7.89 -8.07 -11.60
C VAL A 125 -7.38 -8.83 -10.39
N TRP A 126 -6.86 -10.04 -10.61
CA TRP A 126 -6.17 -10.83 -9.60
C TRP A 126 -4.88 -11.39 -10.19
N PHE A 127 -3.77 -11.22 -9.48
CA PHE A 127 -2.56 -11.97 -9.79
C PHE A 127 -2.66 -13.38 -9.21
N ARG A 128 -2.08 -14.36 -9.90
CA ARG A 128 -2.07 -15.77 -9.48
C ARG A 128 -0.71 -16.41 -9.65
N ALA A 129 -0.34 -17.29 -8.73
CA ALA A 129 0.95 -17.98 -8.71
C ALA A 129 0.76 -19.50 -8.80
N TYR A 130 1.51 -20.14 -9.70
CA TYR A 130 1.41 -21.56 -10.05
C TYR A 130 2.78 -22.24 -10.05
N GLY A 131 3.55 -22.11 -8.96
CA GLY A 131 4.79 -22.87 -8.74
C GLY A 131 5.86 -22.75 -9.83
N GLY A 132 5.86 -21.65 -10.59
CA GLY A 132 6.70 -21.44 -11.77
C GLY A 132 6.07 -20.46 -12.78
N ASP A 133 4.74 -20.45 -12.86
CA ASP A 133 3.98 -19.43 -13.60
C ASP A 133 3.48 -18.31 -12.67
N PHE A 134 3.53 -17.07 -13.15
CA PHE A 134 2.84 -15.90 -12.59
C PHE A 134 1.86 -15.35 -13.64
N ARG A 135 0.60 -15.20 -13.24
CA ARG A 135 -0.51 -14.95 -14.17
C ARG A 135 -1.38 -13.79 -13.71
N LEU A 136 -2.06 -13.15 -14.66
CA LEU A 136 -3.06 -12.11 -14.41
C LEU A 136 -4.42 -12.65 -14.85
N LEU A 137 -5.31 -12.86 -13.89
CA LEU A 137 -6.74 -13.15 -14.09
C LEU A 137 -7.49 -11.81 -14.13
N ALA A 138 -8.24 -11.55 -15.20
CA ALA A 138 -9.09 -10.38 -15.38
C ALA A 138 -10.53 -10.81 -15.65
N VAL A 139 -11.48 -10.31 -14.85
CA VAL A 139 -12.92 -10.59 -14.98
C VAL A 139 -13.64 -9.31 -15.40
N PRO A 140 -14.29 -9.27 -16.58
CA PRO A 140 -14.88 -8.06 -17.15
C PRO A 140 -16.15 -7.66 -16.40
N LEU A 141 -16.29 -6.36 -16.17
CA LEU A 141 -17.44 -5.75 -15.51
C LEU A 141 -18.52 -5.48 -16.55
N THR A 142 -19.19 -6.56 -16.96
CA THR A 142 -20.21 -6.56 -18.02
C THR A 142 -21.51 -7.22 -17.56
N ALA A 143 -22.61 -6.93 -18.26
CA ALA A 143 -23.92 -7.49 -17.93
C ALA A 143 -23.88 -9.04 -17.81
N GLY A 144 -24.39 -9.56 -16.70
CA GLY A 144 -24.40 -11.00 -16.41
C GLY A 144 -23.20 -11.54 -15.60
N VAL A 145 -22.11 -10.77 -15.42
CA VAL A 145 -20.90 -11.29 -14.72
C VAL A 145 -21.20 -11.75 -13.28
N LEU A 146 -22.08 -11.05 -12.56
CA LEU A 146 -22.50 -11.41 -11.19
C LEU A 146 -23.41 -12.65 -11.11
N ALA A 147 -23.85 -13.20 -12.25
CA ALA A 147 -24.54 -14.49 -12.36
C ALA A 147 -23.65 -15.59 -12.98
N SER A 148 -22.40 -15.27 -13.33
CA SER A 148 -21.43 -16.22 -13.91
C SER A 148 -20.70 -17.02 -12.82
N PRO A 149 -19.99 -18.12 -13.18
CA PRO A 149 -19.09 -18.83 -12.27
C PRO A 149 -17.92 -17.98 -11.72
N TRP A 150 -17.74 -16.74 -12.22
CA TRP A 150 -16.69 -15.82 -11.82
C TRP A 150 -17.19 -14.69 -10.90
N ALA A 151 -18.48 -14.68 -10.55
CA ALA A 151 -19.09 -13.67 -9.69
C ALA A 151 -18.34 -13.43 -8.36
N GLN A 152 -17.82 -14.50 -7.73
CA GLN A 152 -17.05 -14.37 -6.48
C GLN A 152 -15.77 -13.53 -6.65
N TYR A 153 -15.13 -13.57 -7.83
CA TYR A 153 -13.90 -12.81 -8.12
C TYR A 153 -14.20 -11.30 -8.29
N VAL A 154 -15.45 -10.94 -8.61
CA VAL A 154 -15.94 -9.54 -8.58
C VAL A 154 -16.28 -9.15 -7.15
N SER A 155 -17.19 -9.88 -6.49
CA SER A 155 -17.66 -9.54 -5.15
C SER A 155 -16.55 -9.52 -4.09
N ALA A 156 -15.55 -10.39 -4.21
CA ALA A 156 -14.39 -10.40 -3.31
C ALA A 156 -13.32 -9.37 -3.68
N TYR A 157 -13.36 -8.73 -4.86
CA TYR A 157 -12.44 -7.63 -5.17
C TYR A 157 -12.85 -6.39 -4.36
N TRP A 158 -14.17 -6.16 -4.23
CA TRP A 158 -14.79 -5.04 -3.52
C TRP A 158 -15.04 -5.34 -2.03
N GLN A 159 -14.04 -5.90 -1.35
CA GLN A 159 -14.07 -6.22 0.09
C GLN A 159 -12.69 -5.96 0.70
N LYS A 160 -12.65 -5.33 1.89
CA LYS A 160 -11.41 -4.85 2.53
C LYS A 160 -10.31 -5.91 2.71
N ASN A 161 -10.70 -7.15 3.01
CA ASN A 161 -9.83 -8.34 3.08
C ASN A 161 -10.36 -9.47 2.17
N GLY A 162 -11.07 -9.12 1.09
CA GLY A 162 -11.72 -10.10 0.23
C GLY A 162 -10.73 -10.92 -0.60
N GLN A 163 -10.97 -12.23 -0.66
CA GLN A 163 -10.38 -13.15 -1.62
C GLN A 163 -11.47 -14.12 -2.11
N PRO A 164 -11.50 -14.51 -3.39
CA PRO A 164 -12.32 -15.63 -3.84
C PRO A 164 -11.78 -16.93 -3.25
N ALA A 165 -12.53 -18.04 -3.36
CA ALA A 165 -12.12 -19.35 -2.83
C ALA A 165 -11.06 -20.04 -3.72
N ASP A 166 -10.01 -19.30 -4.12
CA ASP A 166 -8.96 -19.71 -5.03
C ASP A 166 -7.58 -19.58 -4.35
N ASP A 167 -6.97 -20.74 -4.07
CA ASP A 167 -5.69 -20.85 -3.37
C ASP A 167 -4.47 -20.41 -4.20
N LYS A 168 -4.68 -20.01 -5.46
CA LYS A 168 -3.64 -19.50 -6.37
C LYS A 168 -3.52 -17.99 -6.32
N ILE A 169 -4.47 -17.30 -5.68
CA ILE A 169 -4.51 -15.83 -5.61
C ILE A 169 -3.28 -15.30 -4.87
N TYR A 170 -2.54 -14.42 -5.55
CA TYR A 170 -1.41 -13.70 -4.98
C TYR A 170 -1.91 -12.42 -4.32
N PRO A 171 -1.71 -12.21 -3.00
CA PRO A 171 -2.27 -11.04 -2.32
C PRO A 171 -1.55 -9.76 -2.75
N VAL A 172 -2.34 -8.78 -3.18
CA VAL A 172 -1.89 -7.44 -3.61
C VAL A 172 -2.91 -6.41 -3.14
N MET A 173 -2.45 -5.18 -2.91
CA MET A 173 -3.34 -4.05 -2.63
C MET A 173 -4.32 -3.82 -3.79
N LYS A 174 -5.58 -3.57 -3.43
CA LYS A 174 -6.64 -3.21 -4.39
C LYS A 174 -6.42 -1.79 -4.92
N LYS A 175 -6.94 -1.51 -6.10
CA LYS A 175 -6.91 -0.19 -6.72
C LYS A 175 -8.31 0.41 -6.81
N LEU A 176 -8.39 1.74 -6.85
CA LEU A 176 -9.63 2.48 -7.07
C LEU A 176 -10.27 2.10 -8.42
N PRO A 177 -11.61 1.97 -8.49
CA PRO A 177 -12.33 1.85 -9.75
C PRO A 177 -12.46 3.20 -10.46
N CYS A 178 -12.76 3.17 -11.75
CA CYS A 178 -13.32 4.33 -12.44
C CYS A 178 -14.70 4.69 -11.87
N HIS A 179 -15.07 5.97 -11.86
CA HIS A 179 -16.38 6.46 -11.39
C HIS A 179 -17.55 5.73 -12.03
N TRP A 180 -17.49 5.47 -13.34
CA TRP A 180 -18.55 4.76 -14.07
C TRP A 180 -18.83 3.33 -13.57
N VAL A 181 -17.85 2.66 -12.96
CA VAL A 181 -18.02 1.31 -12.37
C VAL A 181 -18.88 1.40 -11.11
N VAL A 182 -18.79 2.52 -10.38
CA VAL A 182 -19.64 2.85 -9.22
C VAL A 182 -21.04 3.22 -9.69
N ASP A 183 -21.17 4.04 -10.74
CA ASP A 183 -22.48 4.43 -11.31
C ASP A 183 -23.26 3.24 -11.90
N GLN A 184 -22.56 2.22 -12.41
CA GLN A 184 -23.16 0.95 -12.84
C GLN A 184 -23.46 -0.02 -11.66
N GLY A 185 -23.10 0.33 -10.43
CA GLY A 185 -23.47 -0.39 -9.22
C GLY A 185 -22.66 -1.66 -8.93
N TYR A 186 -21.47 -1.83 -9.51
CA TYR A 186 -20.58 -2.97 -9.20
C TYR A 186 -19.95 -2.86 -7.80
N VAL A 187 -19.85 -1.64 -7.26
CA VAL A 187 -19.36 -1.31 -5.91
C VAL A 187 -20.04 -0.03 -5.44
N SER A 188 -20.21 0.17 -4.13
CA SER A 188 -20.81 1.39 -3.56
C SER A 188 -19.76 2.36 -3.02
N ASN A 189 -20.12 3.64 -2.93
CA ASN A 189 -19.29 4.67 -2.28
C ASN A 189 -18.94 4.31 -0.82
N GLU A 190 -19.86 3.67 -0.10
CA GLU A 190 -19.67 3.22 1.28
C GLU A 190 -18.61 2.11 1.34
N THR A 191 -18.72 1.10 0.47
CA THR A 191 -17.71 0.04 0.33
C THR A 191 -16.33 0.59 -0.04
N LEU A 192 -16.25 1.59 -0.93
CA LEU A 192 -14.98 2.24 -1.26
C LEU A 192 -14.37 2.99 -0.06
N GLY A 193 -15.19 3.71 0.71
CA GLY A 193 -14.74 4.38 1.94
C GLY A 193 -14.30 3.43 3.06
N GLU A 194 -14.91 2.23 3.13
CA GLU A 194 -14.44 1.18 4.03
C GLU A 194 -13.11 0.55 3.56
N MET A 195 -12.96 0.32 2.26
CA MET A 195 -11.78 -0.32 1.67
C MET A 195 -10.54 0.58 1.68
N PHE A 196 -10.69 1.84 1.26
CA PHE A 196 -9.59 2.74 0.98
C PHE A 196 -9.50 3.85 2.02
N SER A 197 -8.38 3.88 2.75
CA SER A 197 -8.10 4.85 3.81
C SER A 197 -6.75 5.53 3.52
N PHE A 198 -6.77 6.53 2.62
CA PHE A 198 -5.59 7.29 2.19
C PHE A 198 -5.10 8.25 3.28
N ASP A 199 -4.46 7.70 4.31
CA ASP A 199 -3.78 8.49 5.32
C ASP A 199 -2.47 9.06 4.75
N TYR A 200 -2.52 10.34 4.35
CA TYR A 200 -1.39 11.08 3.82
C TYR A 200 -0.48 11.67 4.90
N ARG A 201 -0.68 11.34 6.19
CA ARG A 201 0.22 11.75 7.27
C ARG A 201 1.49 10.90 7.27
N ILE A 202 2.61 11.47 7.68
CA ILE A 202 3.88 10.74 7.85
C ILE A 202 3.64 9.54 8.78
N PRO A 203 3.96 8.28 8.37
CA PRO A 203 3.54 7.10 9.12
C PRO A 203 4.17 7.04 10.52
N ALA A 204 3.37 6.66 11.52
CA ALA A 204 3.75 6.73 12.93
C ALA A 204 4.51 5.46 13.41
N TYR A 205 5.52 5.03 12.65
CA TYR A 205 6.23 3.74 12.85
C TYR A 205 6.64 3.47 14.32
N LEU A 206 7.13 4.47 15.06
CA LEU A 206 7.52 4.36 16.49
C LEU A 206 6.34 4.36 17.49
N ALA A 207 5.17 4.87 17.11
CA ALA A 207 3.98 4.81 17.94
C ALA A 207 3.30 3.45 17.76
N ASP A 208 2.93 3.14 16.51
CA ASP A 208 2.11 1.97 16.18
C ASP A 208 2.91 0.67 16.26
N GLY A 209 4.21 0.70 15.91
CA GLY A 209 5.13 -0.42 16.08
C GLY A 209 5.34 -0.86 17.53
N ARG A 210 4.86 -0.11 18.53
CA ARG A 210 4.91 -0.55 19.94
C ARG A 210 4.04 -1.80 20.19
N GLN A 211 3.13 -2.11 19.28
CA GLN A 211 2.32 -3.33 19.32
C GLN A 211 3.12 -4.65 19.14
N TYR A 212 4.41 -4.56 18.83
CA TYR A 212 5.32 -5.70 18.70
C TYR A 212 6.33 -5.80 19.85
N LEU A 213 6.33 -4.87 20.83
CA LEU A 213 7.29 -4.91 21.93
C LEU A 213 7.10 -6.17 22.79
N ALA A 214 8.22 -6.81 23.13
CA ALA A 214 8.26 -8.09 23.82
C ALA A 214 9.43 -8.14 24.81
N SER A 215 9.13 -8.29 26.10
CA SER A 215 10.14 -8.29 27.17
C SER A 215 10.77 -9.66 27.45
N THR A 216 10.35 -10.71 26.74
CA THR A 216 10.87 -12.07 26.89
C THR A 216 10.83 -12.81 25.56
N CYS A 217 11.74 -13.78 25.36
CA CYS A 217 11.84 -14.49 24.09
C CYS A 217 10.60 -15.33 23.77
N LYS A 218 9.88 -15.80 24.80
CA LYS A 218 8.56 -16.44 24.65
C LYS A 218 7.50 -15.50 24.06
N GLU A 219 7.50 -14.22 24.44
CA GLU A 219 6.58 -13.24 23.88
C GLU A 219 7.01 -12.76 22.48
N ALA A 220 8.32 -12.60 22.25
CA ALA A 220 8.83 -12.30 20.91
C ALA A 220 8.46 -13.42 19.92
N TYR A 221 8.62 -14.69 20.33
CA TYR A 221 8.17 -15.84 19.55
C TYR A 221 6.66 -15.83 19.34
N ARG A 222 5.84 -15.60 20.38
CA ARG A 222 4.38 -15.47 20.26
C ARG A 222 3.96 -14.44 19.20
N ILE A 223 4.53 -13.23 19.27
CA ILE A 223 4.29 -12.16 18.30
C ILE A 223 4.74 -12.56 16.89
N SER A 224 5.83 -13.30 16.77
CA SER A 224 6.31 -13.84 15.49
C SER A 224 5.30 -14.79 14.83
N GLN A 225 4.75 -15.74 15.60
CA GLN A 225 3.73 -16.68 15.12
C GLN A 225 2.41 -15.97 14.79
N GLU A 226 1.97 -15.01 15.63
CA GLU A 226 0.68 -14.32 15.48
C GLU A 226 0.67 -13.23 14.38
N LYS A 227 1.79 -12.52 14.16
CA LYS A 227 1.81 -11.29 13.35
C LYS A 227 2.82 -11.29 12.20
N LEU A 228 3.93 -12.01 12.30
CA LEU A 228 5.04 -11.94 11.31
C LEU A 228 5.07 -13.13 10.34
N GLY A 229 4.29 -14.19 10.56
CA GLY A 229 4.29 -15.37 9.71
C GLY A 229 5.27 -16.47 10.15
N TYR A 230 5.25 -16.82 11.44
CA TYR A 230 5.90 -18.02 11.98
C TYR A 230 7.46 -18.00 12.06
N TRP A 231 8.08 -16.82 12.02
CA TRP A 231 9.54 -16.66 12.08
C TRP A 231 10.16 -17.03 13.45
N ASP A 232 11.43 -17.43 13.44
CA ASP A 232 12.22 -17.53 14.68
C ASP A 232 12.51 -16.12 15.23
N ALA A 233 12.28 -15.92 16.53
CA ALA A 233 12.44 -14.61 17.17
C ALA A 233 13.89 -14.10 17.21
N THR A 234 14.88 -14.98 17.07
CA THR A 234 16.30 -14.60 16.91
C THR A 234 16.61 -14.04 15.52
N SER A 235 15.85 -14.44 14.49
CA SER A 235 16.11 -14.10 13.07
C SER A 235 14.96 -13.33 12.41
N MET A 236 14.09 -12.69 13.18
CA MET A 236 12.89 -11.99 12.68
C MET A 236 13.12 -10.56 12.18
N CYS A 237 14.35 -10.04 12.16
CA CYS A 237 14.63 -8.60 12.01
C CYS A 237 13.98 -7.95 10.77
N GLY A 238 14.20 -8.56 9.59
CA GLY A 238 13.57 -8.16 8.34
C GLY A 238 12.05 -8.29 8.39
N PRO A 239 11.51 -9.49 8.66
CA PRO A 239 10.08 -9.69 8.84
C PRO A 239 9.40 -8.69 9.78
N LEU A 240 10.03 -8.33 10.90
CA LEU A 240 9.54 -7.31 11.84
C LEU A 240 9.53 -5.91 11.22
N ALA A 241 10.65 -5.46 10.64
CA ALA A 241 10.76 -4.13 10.03
C ALA A 241 9.72 -3.94 8.90
N TRP A 242 9.54 -4.96 8.05
CA TRP A 242 8.56 -4.94 6.97
C TRP A 242 7.11 -5.09 7.44
N THR A 243 6.85 -5.82 8.52
CA THR A 243 5.50 -5.91 9.10
C THR A 243 5.10 -4.59 9.78
N ILE A 244 6.02 -3.92 10.49
CA ILE A 244 5.80 -2.54 10.99
C ILE A 244 5.49 -1.61 9.81
N MET A 245 6.27 -1.68 8.73
CA MET A 245 6.05 -0.84 7.54
C MET A 245 4.70 -1.13 6.85
N LYS A 246 4.27 -2.39 6.80
CA LYS A 246 2.95 -2.78 6.29
C LYS A 246 1.81 -2.17 7.11
N ASP A 247 1.85 -2.36 8.43
CA ASP A 247 0.72 -2.06 9.31
C ASP A 247 0.48 -0.56 9.54
N VAL A 248 1.49 0.30 9.28
CA VAL A 248 1.32 1.76 9.26
C VAL A 248 1.06 2.34 7.87
N ASN A 249 0.77 1.50 6.87
CA ASN A 249 0.62 1.90 5.45
C ASN A 249 1.85 2.65 4.90
N GLY A 250 3.06 2.20 5.26
CA GLY A 250 4.32 2.81 4.84
C GLY A 250 4.78 2.47 3.41
N PHE A 251 4.17 1.47 2.78
CA PHE A 251 4.40 1.11 1.37
C PHE A 251 3.59 2.01 0.41
N PRO A 252 4.07 2.25 -0.83
CA PRO A 252 3.35 3.04 -1.82
C PRO A 252 2.11 2.31 -2.37
N TYR A 253 1.13 3.08 -2.87
CA TYR A 253 -0.15 2.62 -3.41
C TYR A 253 -0.02 1.96 -4.79
N ARG A 254 0.72 0.84 -4.83
CA ARG A 254 1.08 0.10 -6.03
C ARG A 254 0.94 -1.41 -5.79
N ILE A 255 0.79 -2.16 -6.88
CA ILE A 255 0.93 -3.61 -6.90
C ILE A 255 2.35 -3.99 -6.45
N GLY A 256 2.46 -5.00 -5.59
CA GLY A 256 3.74 -5.58 -5.20
C GLY A 256 3.58 -6.66 -4.13
N SER A 257 4.62 -7.48 -3.97
CA SER A 257 4.67 -8.62 -3.05
C SER A 257 4.67 -8.24 -1.56
N TRP A 258 4.88 -6.97 -1.24
CA TRP A 258 4.93 -6.44 0.13
C TRP A 258 3.61 -6.55 0.91
N TYR A 259 2.50 -6.84 0.23
CA TYR A 259 1.21 -7.15 0.86
C TYR A 259 0.92 -8.65 1.03
N ALA A 260 1.76 -9.55 0.51
CA ALA A 260 1.54 -11.00 0.59
C ALA A 260 1.83 -11.56 1.99
N SER A 261 3.06 -11.40 2.45
CA SER A 261 3.51 -11.71 3.81
C SER A 261 4.87 -11.07 4.05
N ALA A 262 5.36 -11.15 5.29
CA ALA A 262 6.74 -10.77 5.61
C ALA A 262 7.79 -11.64 4.87
N ASP A 263 7.39 -12.83 4.41
CA ASP A 263 8.26 -13.79 3.72
C ASP A 263 8.76 -13.26 2.38
N ALA A 264 8.03 -12.33 1.76
CA ALA A 264 8.38 -11.66 0.50
C ALA A 264 9.72 -10.90 0.54
N PHE A 265 10.30 -10.71 1.74
CA PHE A 265 11.57 -10.03 1.97
C PHE A 265 12.64 -10.91 2.64
N THR A 266 12.44 -12.23 2.65
CA THR A 266 13.37 -13.19 3.25
C THR A 266 14.53 -13.53 2.32
N ALA A 267 15.57 -14.16 2.88
CA ALA A 267 16.86 -14.37 2.20
C ALA A 267 17.42 -13.07 1.57
N ALA A 268 17.13 -11.93 2.21
CA ALA A 268 17.63 -10.60 1.88
C ALA A 268 19.16 -10.65 1.79
N ASN A 269 19.69 -10.25 0.64
CA ASN A 269 21.10 -10.38 0.31
C ASN A 269 21.47 -9.35 -0.79
N PRO A 270 21.43 -8.04 -0.51
CA PRO A 270 21.42 -7.04 -1.57
C PRO A 270 22.73 -7.02 -2.37
N LYS A 271 23.85 -7.34 -1.71
CA LYS A 271 25.19 -7.46 -2.31
C LYS A 271 25.32 -8.54 -3.39
N TRP A 272 24.52 -9.61 -3.33
CA TRP A 272 24.61 -10.73 -4.28
C TRP A 272 23.38 -10.90 -5.20
N ASN A 273 22.17 -10.52 -4.77
CA ASN A 273 20.94 -10.67 -5.57
C ASN A 273 20.05 -9.41 -5.64
N GLY A 274 20.50 -8.28 -5.05
CA GLY A 274 19.75 -7.02 -5.01
C GLY A 274 18.50 -7.02 -4.12
N GLN A 275 18.17 -8.11 -3.42
CA GLN A 275 17.00 -8.18 -2.54
C GLN A 275 17.33 -7.71 -1.12
N PRO A 276 16.42 -6.96 -0.46
CA PRO A 276 15.01 -6.78 -0.81
C PRO A 276 14.74 -5.59 -1.75
N TRP A 277 15.72 -4.73 -2.02
CA TRP A 277 15.53 -3.48 -2.78
C TRP A 277 14.96 -3.70 -4.19
N GLY A 278 15.42 -4.74 -4.89
CA GLY A 278 14.95 -5.13 -6.21
C GLY A 278 13.52 -5.68 -6.28
N SER A 279 12.82 -5.80 -5.13
CA SER A 279 11.38 -6.07 -5.09
C SER A 279 10.54 -4.82 -5.32
N PHE A 280 11.10 -3.60 -5.23
CA PHE A 280 10.38 -2.33 -5.33
C PHE A 280 10.53 -1.65 -6.70
N ASP A 281 9.59 -0.76 -7.03
CA ASP A 281 9.70 0.16 -8.16
C ASP A 281 10.88 1.12 -7.91
N PRO A 282 11.94 1.14 -8.76
CA PRO A 282 13.13 1.98 -8.55
C PRO A 282 12.83 3.48 -8.61
N GLU A 283 11.68 3.91 -9.12
CA GLU A 283 11.26 5.30 -9.05
C GLU A 283 10.68 5.70 -7.67
N THR A 284 10.48 4.76 -6.74
CA THR A 284 9.87 5.02 -5.41
C THR A 284 10.87 5.23 -4.28
N PHE A 285 12.17 4.95 -4.48
CA PHE A 285 13.19 5.04 -3.44
C PHE A 285 14.54 5.60 -3.92
N ASP A 286 15.35 6.05 -2.97
CA ASP A 286 16.78 6.28 -3.07
C ASP A 286 17.51 5.16 -2.34
N LEU A 287 18.64 4.70 -2.89
CA LEU A 287 19.49 3.68 -2.28
C LEU A 287 20.92 4.19 -2.13
N THR A 288 21.39 4.32 -0.89
CA THR A 288 22.78 4.70 -0.58
C THR A 288 23.55 3.50 -0.06
N HIS A 289 24.51 3.00 -0.85
CA HIS A 289 25.44 1.95 -0.41
C HIS A 289 26.69 2.55 0.24
N THR A 290 27.27 1.89 1.23
CA THR A 290 28.51 2.31 1.92
C THR A 290 29.34 1.13 2.42
N GLU A 291 30.52 0.90 1.83
CA GLU A 291 31.54 -0.10 2.26
C GLU A 291 32.34 0.35 3.51
N LYS A 292 31.83 1.27 4.33
CA LYS A 292 32.45 1.70 5.60
C LYS A 292 31.71 1.08 6.76
N SER A 293 32.45 0.60 7.76
CA SER A 293 31.92 0.16 9.06
C SER A 293 30.81 1.09 9.57
N MET A 294 29.64 0.52 9.86
CA MET A 294 28.51 1.21 10.45
C MET A 294 28.76 1.57 11.92
N PRO A 295 29.36 0.68 12.76
CA PRO A 295 29.90 1.10 14.06
C PRO A 295 30.92 2.23 13.91
N GLY A 296 30.71 3.31 14.65
CA GLY A 296 31.53 4.53 14.62
C GLY A 296 31.31 5.41 13.38
N TYR A 297 30.29 5.17 12.56
CA TYR A 297 30.02 5.98 11.37
C TYR A 297 29.54 7.40 11.71
N ASP A 298 30.01 8.39 10.96
CA ASP A 298 29.68 9.80 11.16
C ASP A 298 28.44 10.22 10.35
N PHE A 299 27.27 9.75 10.78
CA PHE A 299 25.98 10.09 10.19
C PHE A 299 25.67 11.60 10.22
N ALA A 300 26.19 12.32 11.21
CA ALA A 300 26.01 13.77 11.29
C ALA A 300 26.72 14.49 10.12
N LYS A 301 27.89 13.99 9.70
CA LYS A 301 28.67 14.55 8.59
C LYS A 301 28.26 14.03 7.21
N TYR A 302 27.91 12.75 7.08
CA TYR A 302 27.71 12.10 5.78
C TYR A 302 26.23 11.89 5.39
N GLY A 303 25.30 12.40 6.18
CA GLY A 303 23.86 12.24 5.98
C GLY A 303 23.25 11.37 7.06
N ASN A 304 22.27 11.92 7.76
CA ASN A 304 21.59 11.21 8.84
C ASN A 304 20.62 10.14 8.32
N LEU A 305 20.23 9.24 9.22
CA LEU A 305 19.00 8.47 9.06
C LEU A 305 17.79 9.26 9.56
N TYR A 306 16.63 8.98 8.96
CA TYR A 306 15.33 9.63 9.17
C TYR A 306 14.21 8.58 9.32
N PRO A 307 13.08 8.91 9.97
CA PRO A 307 11.95 7.98 10.10
C PRO A 307 11.44 7.49 8.74
N GLY A 308 11.31 6.17 8.59
CA GLY A 308 10.95 5.52 7.32
C GLY A 308 12.14 4.99 6.51
N ASP A 309 13.39 5.35 6.86
CA ASP A 309 14.58 4.68 6.32
C ASP A 309 14.63 3.22 6.76
N VAL A 310 14.92 2.30 5.83
CA VAL A 310 15.25 0.91 6.12
C VAL A 310 16.74 0.72 5.86
N VAL A 311 17.47 0.22 6.86
CA VAL A 311 18.91 -0.03 6.76
C VAL A 311 19.14 -1.53 6.71
N TYR A 312 20.03 -1.98 5.82
CA TYR A 312 20.61 -3.33 5.85
C TYR A 312 22.10 -3.19 6.18
N SER A 313 22.55 -3.78 7.28
CA SER A 313 23.93 -3.72 7.74
C SER A 313 24.64 -5.05 7.55
N TYR A 314 25.78 -5.02 6.83
CA TYR A 314 26.47 -6.21 6.33
C TYR A 314 27.42 -6.82 7.37
N SER A 315 27.39 -8.15 7.46
CA SER A 315 28.32 -9.00 8.21
C SER A 315 29.69 -9.15 7.51
N THR A 316 30.53 -10.05 8.01
CA THR A 316 31.77 -10.49 7.35
C THR A 316 31.47 -11.19 6.01
N LEU A 317 32.29 -10.94 4.99
CA LEU A 317 32.21 -11.67 3.70
C LEU A 317 32.49 -13.18 3.83
N TYR A 318 33.04 -13.62 4.96
CA TYR A 318 33.45 -15.01 5.22
C TYR A 318 33.14 -15.39 6.68
N LYS A 319 31.92 -15.85 6.94
CA LYS A 319 31.56 -16.41 8.25
C LYS A 319 32.28 -17.74 8.50
N ALA A 320 32.88 -17.87 9.68
CA ALA A 320 33.31 -19.16 10.24
C ALA A 320 32.18 -19.79 11.08
N GLU A 321 32.29 -21.08 11.42
CA GLU A 321 31.28 -21.82 12.19
C GLU A 321 31.02 -21.28 13.61
N ASN A 322 31.89 -20.40 14.12
CA ASN A 322 31.74 -19.72 15.41
C ASN A 322 31.78 -18.18 15.27
N ASP A 323 31.51 -17.65 14.07
CA ASP A 323 31.50 -16.21 13.84
C ASP A 323 30.23 -15.57 14.43
N GLN A 324 30.42 -14.60 15.34
CA GLN A 324 29.34 -13.84 15.95
C GLN A 324 28.76 -12.76 15.03
N HIS A 325 29.31 -12.57 13.82
CA HIS A 325 28.75 -11.61 12.88
C HIS A 325 27.39 -12.02 12.33
N PHE A 326 26.52 -11.04 12.07
CA PHE A 326 25.21 -11.24 11.45
C PHE A 326 24.81 -10.06 10.56
N ASP A 327 24.11 -10.37 9.47
CA ASP A 327 23.46 -9.35 8.66
C ASP A 327 22.18 -8.94 9.37
N HIS A 328 21.95 -7.63 9.49
CA HIS A 328 20.77 -7.11 10.18
C HIS A 328 20.01 -6.16 9.28
N ILE A 329 18.69 -6.14 9.40
CA ILE A 329 17.84 -5.20 8.68
C ILE A 329 16.82 -4.61 9.65
N PHE A 330 16.78 -3.27 9.70
CA PHE A 330 16.01 -2.53 10.68
C PHE A 330 15.42 -1.25 10.08
N LEU A 331 14.25 -0.89 10.58
CA LEU A 331 13.55 0.36 10.27
C LEU A 331 13.93 1.44 11.29
N VAL A 332 14.24 2.65 10.81
CA VAL A 332 14.25 3.84 11.67
C VAL A 332 12.80 4.25 11.90
N ALA A 333 12.31 3.97 13.09
CA ALA A 333 10.91 4.10 13.44
C ALA A 333 10.53 5.53 13.87
N GLY A 334 11.49 6.31 14.37
CA GLY A 334 11.23 7.66 14.87
C GLY A 334 12.44 8.33 15.49
N LEU A 335 12.21 9.45 16.16
CA LEU A 335 13.26 10.25 16.80
C LEU A 335 12.96 10.47 18.30
N GLY A 336 14.03 10.53 19.10
CA GLY A 336 13.97 10.87 20.52
C GLY A 336 14.01 12.38 20.79
N GLU A 337 13.85 12.75 22.06
CA GLU A 337 13.77 14.15 22.51
C GLU A 337 15.04 14.96 22.24
N LYS A 338 16.20 14.31 22.14
CA LYS A 338 17.50 14.92 21.80
C LYS A 338 17.89 14.69 20.35
N GLY A 339 16.96 14.19 19.52
CA GLY A 339 17.24 13.76 18.15
C GLY A 339 17.92 12.39 18.06
N GLU A 340 17.86 11.55 19.11
CA GLU A 340 18.27 10.15 19.04
C GLU A 340 17.52 9.44 17.90
N ARG A 341 18.19 8.59 17.10
CA ARG A 341 17.52 7.76 16.10
C ARG A 341 16.96 6.53 16.78
N LEU A 342 15.66 6.29 16.66
CA LEU A 342 14.95 5.21 17.36
C LEU A 342 14.49 4.13 16.39
N SER A 343 14.55 2.88 16.83
CA SER A 343 14.04 1.71 16.11
C SER A 343 13.21 0.82 17.03
N ILE A 344 12.42 -0.07 16.42
CA ILE A 344 11.81 -1.23 17.10
C ILE A 344 12.34 -2.45 16.36
N SER A 345 13.19 -3.22 17.04
CA SER A 345 13.93 -4.35 16.48
C SER A 345 13.86 -5.51 17.47
N ASN A 346 14.02 -6.74 16.97
CA ASN A 346 14.43 -7.81 17.86
C ASN A 346 15.86 -7.53 18.36
N MET A 347 16.13 -7.92 19.60
CA MET A 347 17.45 -7.95 20.22
C MET A 347 17.72 -9.39 20.66
N VAL A 348 18.92 -9.90 20.41
CA VAL A 348 19.33 -11.26 20.76
C VAL A 348 20.59 -11.18 21.62
N ARG A 349 20.63 -11.93 22.71
CA ARG A 349 21.76 -12.01 23.64
C ARG A 349 22.32 -13.42 23.60
N ASN A 350 23.54 -13.57 23.10
CA ASN A 350 24.19 -14.85 22.91
C ASN A 350 24.96 -15.23 24.18
N SER A 351 24.64 -16.40 24.76
CA SER A 351 25.28 -17.01 25.94
C SER A 351 24.93 -16.39 27.32
N PRO A 352 24.70 -17.21 28.38
CA PRO A 352 24.67 -18.68 28.39
C PRO A 352 23.36 -19.29 27.86
N TYR A 353 22.38 -18.45 27.55
CA TYR A 353 21.15 -18.80 26.85
C TYR A 353 20.89 -17.73 25.79
N ASP A 354 20.26 -18.11 24.68
CA ASP A 354 19.81 -17.17 23.65
C ASP A 354 18.54 -16.47 24.16
N ASP A 355 18.73 -15.41 24.95
CA ASP A 355 17.63 -14.56 25.38
C ASP A 355 17.30 -13.53 24.28
N CYS A 356 16.03 -13.29 24.06
CA CYS A 356 15.58 -12.41 22.98
C CYS A 356 14.39 -11.55 23.39
N SER A 357 14.35 -10.33 22.86
CA SER A 357 13.32 -9.34 23.13
C SER A 357 12.98 -8.62 21.83
N ILE A 358 11.88 -7.86 21.83
CA ILE A 358 11.59 -6.86 20.79
C ILE A 358 11.52 -5.51 21.52
N ASP A 359 12.52 -4.67 21.30
CA ASP A 359 12.81 -3.50 22.10
C ASP A 359 12.74 -2.19 21.31
N LYS A 360 12.34 -1.12 22.00
CA LYS A 360 12.44 0.26 21.49
C LYS A 360 13.84 0.80 21.79
N ILE A 361 14.73 0.67 20.83
CA ILE A 361 16.18 0.94 20.99
C ILE A 361 16.62 2.28 20.42
N VAL A 362 17.73 2.82 20.96
CA VAL A 362 18.47 3.95 20.40
C VAL A 362 19.53 3.40 19.45
N LEU A 363 19.42 3.72 18.16
CA LEU A 363 20.39 3.35 17.13
C LEU A 363 21.71 4.12 17.33
N TYR A 364 21.62 5.46 17.34
CA TYR A 364 22.71 6.41 17.59
C TYR A 364 22.12 7.80 17.89
N THR A 365 22.96 8.75 18.32
CA THR A 365 22.62 10.19 18.40
C THR A 365 23.56 10.98 17.46
N PRO A 366 23.10 11.95 16.64
CA PRO A 366 23.99 12.67 15.73
C PRO A 366 25.15 13.35 16.47
N GLY A 367 26.38 13.12 16.00
CA GLY A 367 27.62 13.59 16.63
C GLY A 367 28.17 12.64 17.70
N ASP A 368 27.35 11.75 18.26
CA ASP A 368 27.79 10.61 19.06
C ASP A 368 28.13 9.43 18.14
N ARG A 369 29.31 8.86 18.35
CA ARG A 369 29.89 7.76 17.57
C ARG A 369 30.36 6.61 18.48
N GLU A 370 29.96 6.64 19.75
CA GLU A 370 30.35 5.70 20.81
C GLU A 370 29.13 5.02 21.43
N THR A 371 27.99 5.72 21.58
CA THR A 371 26.76 5.18 22.18
C THR A 371 25.66 4.82 21.17
N GLY A 372 24.70 4.00 21.60
CA GLY A 372 23.62 3.46 20.77
C GLY A 372 23.98 2.12 20.13
N VAL A 373 22.96 1.32 19.79
CA VAL A 373 23.14 -0.10 19.42
C VAL A 373 24.00 -0.31 18.18
N ILE A 374 24.07 0.67 17.29
CA ILE A 374 24.93 0.61 16.09
C ILE A 374 26.42 0.71 16.46
N ASN A 375 26.75 1.48 17.50
CA ASN A 375 28.14 1.72 17.91
C ASN A 375 28.62 0.73 18.97
N HIS A 376 27.72 0.34 19.90
CA HIS A 376 28.05 -0.42 21.10
C HIS A 376 27.44 -1.83 21.12
N GLU A 377 26.12 -1.99 21.26
CA GLU A 377 25.50 -3.32 21.48
C GLU A 377 25.75 -4.30 20.32
N TRP A 378 25.35 -3.96 19.08
CA TRP A 378 25.56 -4.80 17.89
C TRP A 378 27.01 -4.76 17.34
N ASN A 379 27.96 -4.36 18.19
CA ASN A 379 29.40 -4.42 17.98
C ASN A 379 30.09 -5.19 19.14
N GLY A 380 29.34 -5.54 20.18
CA GLY A 380 29.85 -6.11 21.44
C GLY A 380 29.79 -7.64 21.52
N PHE A 381 30.67 -8.19 22.36
CA PHE A 381 30.75 -9.63 22.65
C PHE A 381 29.56 -10.07 23.52
N GLY A 382 28.39 -10.20 22.91
CA GLY A 382 27.14 -10.57 23.57
C GLY A 382 25.86 -10.39 22.74
N PHE A 383 25.84 -9.51 21.72
CA PHE A 383 24.68 -9.36 20.82
C PHE A 383 24.99 -9.72 19.35
N GLY A 384 26.22 -10.20 19.09
CA GLY A 384 26.74 -10.35 17.73
C GLY A 384 27.29 -9.05 17.15
N GLN A 385 27.84 -9.13 15.93
CA GLN A 385 28.48 -7.99 15.24
C GLN A 385 27.85 -7.74 13.87
N THR A 386 27.35 -6.52 13.61
CA THR A 386 26.72 -6.17 12.32
C THR A 386 27.26 -4.86 11.74
N GLY A 387 27.11 -4.70 10.42
CA GLY A 387 27.56 -3.51 9.69
C GLY A 387 29.07 -3.34 9.60
N THR A 388 29.87 -4.36 9.92
CA THR A 388 31.34 -4.26 9.99
C THR A 388 32.00 -4.22 8.61
N SER A 389 31.35 -4.75 7.56
CA SER A 389 31.80 -4.61 6.17
C SER A 389 31.08 -3.50 5.38
N GLY A 390 30.05 -2.88 5.94
CA GLY A 390 29.29 -1.81 5.29
C GLY A 390 27.81 -1.82 5.63
N PHE A 391 27.04 -0.95 4.97
CA PHE A 391 25.57 -0.90 5.06
C PHE A 391 24.93 -0.25 3.82
N ASP A 392 23.65 -0.54 3.62
CA ASP A 392 22.76 0.14 2.68
C ASP A 392 21.73 0.97 3.45
N ILE A 393 21.41 2.17 2.97
CA ILE A 393 20.22 2.94 3.36
C ILE A 393 19.23 2.92 2.18
N PHE A 394 18.09 2.26 2.36
CA PHE A 394 16.92 2.38 1.50
C PHE A 394 16.02 3.48 2.07
N ARG A 395 15.75 4.52 1.27
CA ARG A 395 14.97 5.70 1.66
C ARG A 395 13.84 5.92 0.68
N TRP A 396 12.59 6.01 1.14
CA TRP A 396 11.47 6.35 0.25
C TRP A 396 11.65 7.75 -0.36
N LYS A 397 11.25 7.94 -1.62
CA LYS A 397 11.34 9.24 -2.31
C LYS A 397 10.60 10.37 -1.59
N TRP A 398 9.51 10.05 -0.90
CA TRP A 398 8.83 11.03 -0.06
C TRP A 398 9.69 11.47 1.14
N VAL A 399 10.49 10.59 1.74
CA VAL A 399 11.44 10.97 2.81
C VAL A 399 12.50 11.92 2.26
N SER A 400 13.10 11.61 1.10
CA SER A 400 14.05 12.52 0.42
C SER A 400 13.42 13.90 0.16
N TYR A 401 12.19 13.93 -0.36
CA TYR A 401 11.43 15.15 -0.63
C TYR A 401 11.14 16.01 0.62
N HIS A 402 10.73 15.39 1.74
CA HIS A 402 10.50 16.09 3.01
C HIS A 402 11.81 16.59 3.66
N ILE A 403 12.95 15.97 3.35
CA ILE A 403 14.28 16.45 3.77
C ILE A 403 14.71 17.67 2.95
N ASP A 404 14.54 17.61 1.62
CA ASP A 404 14.93 18.70 0.71
C ASP A 404 14.03 19.94 0.87
N GLY A 405 12.74 19.75 1.20
CA GLY A 405 11.73 20.81 1.37
C GLY A 405 11.35 21.56 0.09
N ALA A 406 12.05 21.31 -1.03
CA ALA A 406 11.80 21.95 -2.31
C ALA A 406 10.52 21.42 -3.00
N ALA A 407 9.88 22.25 -3.83
CA ALA A 407 8.78 21.82 -4.69
C ALA A 407 9.29 20.84 -5.76
N LEU A 408 8.51 19.78 -6.03
CA LEU A 408 8.85 18.74 -7.02
C LEU A 408 7.82 18.71 -8.15
N ASN A 409 8.28 18.67 -9.39
CA ASN A 409 7.42 18.40 -10.54
C ASN A 409 7.19 16.88 -10.64
N TYR A 410 5.98 16.43 -10.30
CA TYR A 410 5.54 15.04 -10.42
C TYR A 410 4.78 14.82 -11.73
N THR A 411 5.09 13.73 -12.44
CA THR A 411 4.35 13.30 -13.63
C THR A 411 3.32 12.25 -13.24
N VAL A 412 2.04 12.57 -13.44
CA VAL A 412 0.89 11.72 -13.12
C VAL A 412 0.99 10.37 -13.83
N ARG A 413 0.90 9.28 -13.06
CA ARG A 413 0.90 7.90 -13.56
C ARG A 413 -0.52 7.43 -13.83
N PRO A 414 -0.75 6.45 -14.74
CA PRO A 414 -2.05 5.79 -14.86
C PRO A 414 -2.55 5.27 -13.50
N GLY A 415 -3.82 5.49 -13.21
CA GLY A 415 -4.47 5.09 -11.95
C GLY A 415 -4.19 6.01 -10.76
N ASP A 416 -3.43 7.10 -10.92
CA ASP A 416 -3.27 8.10 -9.86
C ASP A 416 -4.54 8.96 -9.69
N THR A 417 -4.80 9.41 -8.46
CA THR A 417 -5.71 10.51 -8.12
C THR A 417 -4.98 11.49 -7.21
N LEU A 418 -5.61 12.63 -6.85
CA LEU A 418 -5.02 13.54 -5.86
C LEU A 418 -4.81 12.85 -4.50
N GLU A 419 -5.69 11.93 -4.12
CA GLU A 419 -5.63 11.15 -2.88
C GLU A 419 -4.54 10.06 -2.89
N THR A 420 -4.31 9.37 -4.03
CA THR A 420 -3.22 8.38 -4.10
C THR A 420 -1.84 9.05 -4.16
N ILE A 421 -1.72 10.21 -4.83
CA ILE A 421 -0.49 11.00 -4.85
C ILE A 421 -0.23 11.60 -3.46
N ALA A 422 -1.27 12.14 -2.81
CA ALA A 422 -1.23 12.60 -1.42
C ALA A 422 -0.73 11.50 -0.48
N PHE A 423 -1.30 10.29 -0.60
CA PHE A 423 -0.89 9.12 0.16
C PHE A 423 0.56 8.73 -0.10
N ASP A 424 1.01 8.61 -1.36
CA ASP A 424 2.39 8.22 -1.68
C ASP A 424 3.41 9.23 -1.12
N TRP A 425 3.19 10.53 -1.38
CA TRP A 425 4.13 11.62 -1.05
C TRP A 425 4.00 12.19 0.37
N LYS A 426 2.99 11.77 1.13
CA LYS A 426 2.68 12.26 2.48
C LYS A 426 2.41 13.77 2.52
N ILE A 427 1.52 14.23 1.63
CA ILE A 427 1.09 15.63 1.44
C ILE A 427 -0.43 15.65 1.37
N SER A 428 -1.14 16.68 1.86
CA SER A 428 -2.61 16.69 1.77
C SER A 428 -3.11 16.93 0.32
N PRO A 429 -4.26 16.34 -0.10
CA PRO A 429 -4.83 16.57 -1.42
C PRO A 429 -5.11 18.04 -1.71
N GLU A 430 -5.56 18.80 -0.70
CA GLU A 430 -5.82 20.24 -0.78
C GLU A 430 -4.55 21.04 -1.05
N SER A 431 -3.42 20.59 -0.49
CA SER A 431 -2.11 21.23 -0.67
C SER A 431 -1.62 21.04 -2.11
N ILE A 432 -1.80 19.84 -2.68
CA ILE A 432 -1.49 19.54 -4.09
C ILE A 432 -2.45 20.31 -5.02
N ALA A 433 -3.75 20.27 -4.75
CA ALA A 433 -4.77 20.96 -5.53
C ALA A 433 -4.53 22.49 -5.57
N SER A 434 -4.28 23.10 -4.41
CA SER A 434 -3.97 24.53 -4.26
C SER A 434 -2.71 24.94 -5.03
N ALA A 435 -1.62 24.17 -4.91
CA ALA A 435 -0.37 24.43 -5.61
C ALA A 435 -0.54 24.45 -7.15
N ASN A 436 -1.45 23.63 -7.67
CA ASN A 436 -1.73 23.50 -9.10
C ASN A 436 -2.95 24.30 -9.58
N ARG A 437 -3.67 24.98 -8.66
CA ARG A 437 -4.93 25.68 -8.92
C ARG A 437 -6.04 24.78 -9.47
N LEU A 438 -6.05 23.52 -9.04
CA LEU A 438 -7.02 22.51 -9.43
C LEU A 438 -8.18 22.43 -8.40
N PRO A 439 -9.42 22.18 -8.84
CA PRO A 439 -10.46 21.61 -7.98
C PRO A 439 -10.04 20.26 -7.36
N LEU A 440 -10.58 19.92 -6.19
CA LEU A 440 -10.31 18.63 -5.51
C LEU A 440 -10.88 17.42 -6.25
N ASP A 441 -11.95 17.62 -7.02
CA ASP A 441 -12.63 16.64 -7.88
C ASP A 441 -12.01 16.55 -9.29
N THR A 442 -10.85 17.16 -9.52
CA THR A 442 -10.16 17.11 -10.82
C THR A 442 -9.73 15.69 -11.17
N GLN A 443 -10.27 15.14 -12.25
CA GLN A 443 -9.66 14.01 -12.94
C GLN A 443 -8.29 14.43 -13.50
N LEU A 444 -7.24 13.69 -13.12
CA LEU A 444 -5.89 13.88 -13.62
C LEU A 444 -5.66 13.06 -14.89
N GLU A 445 -4.78 13.53 -15.78
CA GLU A 445 -4.46 12.83 -17.02
C GLU A 445 -3.07 12.15 -16.96
N PRO A 446 -2.90 10.90 -17.44
CA PRO A 446 -1.60 10.24 -17.45
C PRO A 446 -0.56 11.03 -18.27
N GLY A 447 0.60 11.30 -17.68
CA GLY A 447 1.63 12.16 -18.27
C GLY A 447 1.45 13.67 -18.00
N GLN A 448 0.37 14.09 -17.33
CA GLN A 448 0.22 15.44 -16.80
C GLN A 448 1.34 15.75 -15.81
N ASN A 449 1.95 16.92 -15.89
CA ASN A 449 2.87 17.41 -14.88
C ASN A 449 2.12 18.26 -13.84
N ILE A 450 2.33 17.97 -12.56
CA ILE A 450 1.81 18.73 -11.42
C ILE A 450 2.95 19.08 -10.43
N SER A 451 2.87 20.24 -9.81
CA SER A 451 3.78 20.64 -8.73
C SER A 451 3.31 20.07 -7.40
N LEU A 452 4.14 19.26 -6.75
CA LEU A 452 4.02 19.03 -5.31
C LEU A 452 4.54 20.29 -4.58
N PRO A 453 3.84 20.78 -3.54
CA PRO A 453 4.18 22.04 -2.88
C PRO A 453 5.43 21.91 -2.00
N ALA A 454 6.36 22.86 -2.13
CA ALA A 454 7.48 23.02 -1.19
C ALA A 454 6.96 22.99 0.25
N LEU A 455 7.59 22.17 1.08
CA LEU A 455 7.26 22.00 2.49
C LEU A 455 8.26 22.80 3.33
N GLU A 456 7.85 23.26 4.51
CA GLU A 456 8.82 23.67 5.53
C GLU A 456 9.76 22.47 5.78
N PRO A 457 11.09 22.58 5.56
CA PRO A 457 11.99 21.44 5.62
C PRO A 457 11.87 20.70 6.95
N PHE A 458 11.94 19.37 6.94
CA PHE A 458 11.66 18.54 8.13
C PHE A 458 12.66 18.81 9.27
N THR A 459 12.37 19.83 10.07
CA THR A 459 13.04 20.06 11.36
C THR A 459 12.57 18.94 12.29
N PRO A 460 13.49 18.09 12.79
CA PRO A 460 13.11 16.94 13.60
C PRO A 460 12.64 17.39 14.99
N GLN A 461 11.36 17.73 15.12
CA GLN A 461 10.75 17.95 16.43
C GLN A 461 10.62 16.63 17.19
N PRO A 462 10.78 16.64 18.54
CA PRO A 462 10.33 15.55 19.38
C PRO A 462 8.85 15.21 19.13
N ALA A 463 8.47 13.96 19.38
CA ALA A 463 7.10 13.50 19.21
C ALA A 463 6.13 14.23 20.17
N ASN A 464 5.53 15.33 19.72
CA ASN A 464 4.49 16.04 20.44
C ASN A 464 3.31 15.09 20.70
N ILE A 465 3.02 14.84 21.96
CA ILE A 465 1.82 14.12 22.38
C ILE A 465 0.63 15.00 22.01
N ILE A 466 -0.16 14.57 21.02
CA ILE A 466 -1.42 15.25 20.67
C ILE A 466 -2.40 15.02 21.82
N SER A 467 -2.46 15.98 22.75
CA SER A 467 -3.55 16.08 23.71
C SER A 467 -4.84 16.35 22.94
N GLN A 468 -5.73 15.36 22.87
CA GLN A 468 -7.09 15.58 22.37
C GLN A 468 -7.84 16.53 23.32
N GLY A 469 -8.64 17.41 22.74
CA GLY A 469 -9.54 18.35 23.41
C GLY A 469 -10.80 18.56 22.58
#